data_AF-A0A7S1DBE3-F1
#
_entry.id   AF-A0A7S1DBE3-F1
#
_cell.length_a   1.000
_cell.length_b   1.000
_cell.length_c   1.000
_cell.angle_alpha   90.00
_cell.angle_beta   90.00
_cell.angle_gamma   90.00
#
_symmetry.space_group_name_H-M   'P 1'
#
loop_
_entity.id
_entity.type
_entity.pdbx_description
1 polymer ?
#
loop_
_entity_poly.entity_id
_entity_poly.type
_entity_poly.pdbx_seq_one_letter_code
_entity_poly.pdbx_strand_id
1 'polypeptide(L)'
;MDPDQMIVRPFTNDFSKSVEVWKPVKTDLAKHTLVDHGSPFAQQYGFALQWKTKVNMSHVANGTYSRVDSMDMQEARDHYSVGPPYIATARDMYRIALTWTDFVPRVHDNYP
;
A
#
# COMPACT_ATOMS: atom_id res chain seq x y z
N MET A 1 -5.46 10.85 4.47
CA MET A 1 -4.30 11.66 4.86
C MET A 1 -3.48 11.89 3.62
N ASP A 2 -2.99 13.10 3.44
CA ASP A 2 -2.23 13.46 2.26
C ASP A 2 -0.72 13.26 2.52
N PRO A 3 0.13 13.11 1.49
CA PRO A 3 1.57 12.89 1.67
C PRO A 3 2.31 14.04 2.37
N ASP A 4 1.65 15.19 2.57
CA ASP A 4 2.13 16.36 3.30
C ASP A 4 1.61 16.42 4.77
N GLN A 5 0.95 15.37 5.25
CA GLN A 5 0.44 15.30 6.63
C GLN A 5 1.40 14.56 7.58
N MET A 6 1.62 15.14 8.77
CA MET A 6 2.46 14.56 9.83
C MET A 6 1.64 14.28 11.09
N ILE A 7 1.82 13.09 11.67
CA ILE A 7 1.22 12.71 12.95
C ILE A 7 2.09 13.26 14.08
N VAL A 8 1.60 14.27 14.80
CA VAL A 8 2.32 14.95 15.89
C VAL A 8 2.08 14.35 17.27
N ARG A 9 1.14 13.41 17.40
CA ARG A 9 0.80 12.74 18.67
C ARG A 9 0.35 11.30 18.41
N PRO A 10 0.61 10.36 19.34
CA PRO A 10 0.13 8.99 19.18
C PRO A 10 -1.39 8.91 19.00
N PHE A 11 -1.86 7.96 18.18
CA PHE A 11 -3.29 7.65 18.10
C PHE A 11 -3.74 7.01 19.41
N THR A 12 -4.57 7.73 20.16
CA THR A 12 -5.20 7.24 21.41
C THR A 12 -6.69 6.94 21.22
N ASN A 13 -7.20 7.11 20.00
CA ASN A 13 -8.62 6.96 19.71
C ASN A 13 -8.97 5.47 19.59
N ASP A 14 -10.08 5.07 20.22
CA ASP A 14 -10.66 3.74 20.05
C ASP A 14 -11.69 3.78 18.91
N PHE A 15 -11.36 3.14 17.79
CA PHE A 15 -12.22 3.03 16.61
C PHE A 15 -13.07 1.74 16.61
N SER A 16 -13.13 0.99 17.71
CA SER A 16 -13.94 -0.24 17.81
C SER A 16 -15.42 -0.04 17.50
N LYS A 17 -15.93 1.20 17.58
CA LYS A 17 -17.31 1.60 17.28
C LYS A 17 -17.43 2.59 16.12
N SER A 18 -16.37 2.79 15.32
CA SER A 18 -16.46 3.71 14.18
C SER A 18 -17.23 3.08 13.01
N VAL A 19 -17.95 3.91 12.27
CA VAL A 19 -18.63 3.55 11.01
C VAL A 19 -17.67 3.51 9.82
N GLU A 20 -16.36 3.58 10.08
CA GLU A 20 -15.35 3.54 9.04
C GLU A 20 -15.31 2.14 8.45
N VAL A 21 -15.71 2.06 7.18
CA VAL A 21 -15.84 0.80 6.47
C VAL A 21 -14.44 0.29 6.16
N TRP A 22 -13.96 -0.69 6.94
CA TRP A 22 -12.91 -1.58 6.49
C TRP A 22 -13.34 -2.19 5.16
N LYS A 23 -12.48 -2.16 4.15
CA LYS A 23 -12.75 -2.88 2.91
C LYS A 23 -13.08 -4.34 3.28
N PRO A 24 -14.30 -4.82 3.02
CA PRO A 24 -14.67 -6.16 3.36
C PRO A 24 -13.87 -7.10 2.46
N VAL A 25 -12.88 -7.78 3.03
CA VAL A 25 -12.27 -8.92 2.36
C VAL A 25 -13.30 -10.05 2.43
N LYS A 26 -13.55 -10.76 1.33
CA LYS A 26 -14.55 -11.85 1.27
C LYS A 26 -14.25 -13.03 2.21
N THR A 27 -13.10 -13.02 2.87
CA THR A 27 -12.61 -14.05 3.77
C THR A 27 -12.79 -13.61 5.22
N ASP A 28 -13.13 -14.53 6.12
CA ASP A 28 -13.19 -14.38 7.59
C ASP A 28 -11.80 -14.11 8.24
N LEU A 29 -10.92 -13.40 7.56
CA LEU A 29 -9.67 -12.95 8.15
C LEU A 29 -10.00 -11.96 9.26
N ALA A 30 -9.51 -12.25 10.46
CA ALA A 30 -9.64 -11.36 11.60
C ALA A 30 -9.20 -9.95 11.19
N LYS A 31 -10.05 -8.96 11.46
CA LYS A 31 -9.74 -7.56 11.16
C LYS A 31 -8.44 -7.19 11.87
N HIS A 32 -7.41 -6.90 11.11
CA HIS A 32 -6.18 -6.36 11.66
C HIS A 32 -6.45 -4.90 12.03
N THR A 33 -6.20 -4.52 13.28
CA THR A 33 -6.57 -3.21 13.84
C THR A 33 -5.38 -2.44 14.42
N LEU A 34 -4.17 -3.00 14.35
CA LEU A 34 -2.97 -2.43 14.95
C LEU A 34 -1.94 -2.20 13.87
N VAL A 35 -1.36 -1.00 13.78
CA VAL A 35 -0.22 -0.76 12.89
C VAL A 35 1.02 -1.37 13.55
N ASP A 36 1.50 -2.50 13.03
CA ASP A 36 2.72 -3.15 13.48
C ASP A 36 3.75 -3.34 12.36
N HIS A 37 4.94 -3.85 12.71
CA HIS A 37 6.03 -3.98 11.76
C HIS A 37 5.69 -5.02 10.69
N GLY A 38 5.73 -4.59 9.41
CA GLY A 38 5.34 -5.44 8.28
C GLY A 38 3.86 -5.40 7.91
N SER A 39 3.02 -4.71 8.70
CA SER A 39 1.56 -4.62 8.46
C SER A 39 1.10 -3.16 8.40
N PRO A 40 1.45 -2.42 7.32
CA PRO A 40 1.02 -1.04 7.16
C PRO A 40 -0.47 -0.93 6.82
N PHE A 41 -1.07 0.19 7.20
CA PHE A 41 -2.45 0.54 6.84
C PHE A 41 -2.43 1.57 5.73
N ALA A 42 -3.41 1.47 4.83
CA ALA A 42 -3.57 2.40 3.73
C ALA A 42 -5.04 2.55 3.39
N GLN A 43 -5.38 3.67 2.77
CA GLN A 43 -6.72 3.86 2.24
C GLN A 43 -6.88 3.07 0.94
N GLN A 44 -8.05 2.46 0.73
CA GLN A 44 -8.39 1.92 -0.58
C GLN A 44 -8.41 3.06 -1.61
N TYR A 45 -7.63 2.91 -2.67
CA TYR A 45 -7.39 3.98 -3.63
C TYR A 45 -8.16 3.75 -4.93
N GLY A 46 -8.72 4.84 -5.47
CA GLY A 46 -9.61 4.80 -6.65
C GLY A 46 -8.92 4.39 -7.95
N PHE A 47 -7.59 4.35 -7.99
CA PHE A 47 -6.84 3.92 -9.17
C PHE A 47 -6.78 2.39 -9.34
N ALA A 48 -7.41 1.63 -8.45
CA ALA A 48 -7.59 0.18 -8.54
C ALA A 48 -6.25 -0.54 -8.85
N LEU A 49 -6.17 -1.23 -10.00
CA LEU A 49 -5.00 -2.02 -10.40
C LEU A 49 -4.29 -1.48 -11.64
N GLN A 50 -4.40 -0.18 -11.91
CA GLN A 50 -3.68 0.42 -13.04
C GLN A 50 -2.16 0.21 -12.95
N TRP A 51 -1.61 0.14 -11.73
CA TRP A 51 -0.20 -0.18 -11.50
C TRP A 51 0.19 -1.57 -12.01
N LYS A 52 -0.73 -2.55 -12.06
CA LYS A 52 -0.43 -3.91 -12.53
C LYS A 52 -0.64 -4.07 -14.04
N THR A 53 -1.55 -3.29 -14.63
CA THR A 53 -1.93 -3.45 -16.04
C THR A 53 -1.24 -2.48 -17.00
N LYS A 54 -0.72 -1.35 -16.51
CA LYS A 54 -0.17 -0.29 -17.36
C LYS A 54 1.31 0.03 -17.07
N VAL A 55 1.87 -0.48 -15.98
CA VAL A 55 3.29 -0.31 -15.64
C VAL A 55 4.03 -1.60 -16.00
N ASN A 56 5.23 -1.49 -16.55
CA ASN A 56 6.09 -2.64 -16.76
C ASN A 56 6.77 -3.02 -15.44
N MET A 57 6.15 -3.93 -14.69
CA MET A 57 6.63 -4.33 -13.35
C MET A 57 8.02 -4.99 -13.38
N SER A 58 8.38 -5.70 -14.46
CA SER A 58 9.71 -6.30 -14.59
C SER A 58 10.80 -5.25 -14.80
N HIS A 59 10.51 -4.18 -15.56
CA HIS A 59 11.41 -3.02 -15.69
C HIS A 59 11.56 -2.31 -14.35
N VAL A 60 10.45 -2.05 -13.69
CA VAL A 60 10.40 -1.34 -12.42
C VAL A 60 11.14 -2.10 -11.31
N ALA A 61 10.98 -3.42 -11.24
CA ALA A 61 11.68 -4.32 -10.31
C ALA A 61 13.14 -4.62 -10.73
N ASN A 62 13.65 -3.95 -11.77
CA ASN A 62 15.01 -4.12 -12.28
C ASN A 62 15.35 -5.60 -12.57
N GLY A 63 14.42 -6.35 -13.15
CA GLY A 63 14.58 -7.77 -13.49
C GLY A 63 14.63 -8.73 -12.28
N THR A 64 14.44 -8.23 -11.06
CA THR A 64 14.36 -9.09 -9.86
C THR A 64 12.98 -9.72 -9.78
N TYR A 65 12.92 -11.03 -9.55
CA TYR A 65 11.65 -11.72 -9.33
C TYR A 65 10.88 -11.04 -8.18
N SER A 66 9.65 -10.62 -8.49
CA SER A 66 8.73 -10.06 -7.50
C SER A 66 7.49 -10.92 -7.44
N ARG A 67 6.89 -11.05 -6.25
CA ARG A 67 5.59 -11.71 -6.09
C ARG A 67 4.50 -11.06 -6.97
N VAL A 68 4.70 -9.81 -7.39
CA VAL A 68 3.84 -9.12 -8.35
C VAL A 68 3.69 -9.88 -9.66
N ASP A 69 4.74 -10.58 -10.13
CA ASP A 69 4.73 -11.29 -11.41
C ASP A 69 3.80 -12.51 -11.38
N SER A 70 3.75 -13.21 -10.25
CA SER A 70 2.91 -14.40 -10.06
C SER A 70 1.55 -14.12 -9.42
N MET A 71 1.33 -12.91 -8.90
CA MET A 71 0.09 -12.50 -8.24
C MET A 71 -1.05 -12.40 -9.25
N ASP A 72 -2.19 -13.02 -8.93
CA ASP A 72 -3.38 -12.91 -9.77
C ASP A 72 -4.10 -11.55 -9.58
N MET A 73 -5.03 -11.23 -10.47
CA MET A 73 -5.76 -9.96 -10.41
C MET A 73 -6.73 -9.86 -9.23
N GLN A 74 -7.19 -10.98 -8.67
CA GLN A 74 -8.09 -10.97 -7.53
C GLN A 74 -7.34 -10.70 -6.22
N GLU A 75 -6.20 -11.36 -5.99
CA GLU A 75 -5.27 -11.08 -4.89
C GLU A 75 -4.81 -9.61 -4.95
N ALA A 76 -4.43 -9.15 -6.14
CA ALA A 76 -4.07 -7.75 -6.36
C ALA A 76 -5.22 -6.81 -5.97
N ARG A 77 -6.46 -7.11 -6.43
CA ARG A 77 -7.63 -6.28 -6.11
C ARG A 77 -7.89 -6.27 -4.63
N ASP A 78 -7.85 -7.41 -3.95
CA ASP A 78 -8.28 -7.51 -2.56
C ASP A 78 -7.28 -6.84 -1.61
N HIS A 79 -5.98 -6.96 -1.87
CA HIS A 79 -4.93 -6.55 -0.94
C HIS A 79 -4.12 -5.32 -1.36
N TYR A 80 -4.03 -5.01 -2.66
CA TYR A 80 -3.09 -4.02 -3.20
C TYR A 80 -3.77 -2.90 -4.00
N SER A 81 -5.10 -2.78 -3.93
CA SER A 81 -5.86 -1.63 -4.44
C SER A 81 -5.81 -0.46 -3.44
N VAL A 82 -4.62 -0.12 -2.96
CA VAL A 82 -4.39 0.85 -1.89
C VAL A 82 -3.46 1.95 -2.37
N GLY A 83 -3.53 3.10 -1.73
CA GLY A 83 -2.73 4.26 -2.10
C GLY A 83 -2.47 5.15 -0.90
N PRO A 84 -1.73 6.24 -1.10
CA PRO A 84 -1.47 7.20 -0.05
C PRO A 84 -2.77 7.69 0.61
N PRO A 85 -2.77 7.88 1.93
CA PRO A 85 -1.62 7.76 2.83
C PRO A 85 -1.31 6.33 3.26
N TYR A 86 -0.06 6.10 3.66
CA TYR A 86 0.34 4.89 4.40
C TYR A 86 0.59 5.24 5.87
N ILE A 87 0.01 4.46 6.78
CA ILE A 87 0.36 4.47 8.20
C ILE A 87 1.18 3.21 8.46
N ALA A 88 2.45 3.38 8.80
CA ALA A 88 3.39 2.28 9.01
C ALA A 88 4.32 2.60 10.18
N THR A 89 5.05 1.60 10.67
CA THR A 89 6.14 1.85 11.62
C THR A 89 7.23 2.71 10.97
N ALA A 90 7.99 3.47 11.76
CA ALA A 90 9.09 4.28 11.23
C ALA A 90 10.12 3.46 10.44
N ARG A 91 10.39 2.22 10.89
CA ARG A 91 11.29 1.28 10.20
C ARG A 91 10.75 0.89 8.82
N ASP A 92 9.46 0.63 8.71
CA ASP A 92 8.83 0.29 7.42
C ASP A 92 8.79 1.49 6.50
N MET A 93 8.42 2.67 7.02
CA MET A 93 8.38 3.89 6.22
C MET A 93 9.76 4.26 5.65
N TYR A 94 10.83 4.08 6.44
CA TYR A 94 12.20 4.26 5.95
C TYR A 94 12.53 3.34 4.77
N ARG A 95 12.15 2.05 4.85
CA ARG A 95 12.35 1.08 3.76
C ARG A 95 11.50 1.40 2.53
N ILE A 96 10.26 1.85 2.74
CA ILE A 96 9.36 2.30 1.67
C ILE A 96 9.99 3.49 0.95
N ALA A 97 10.45 4.50 1.68
CA ALA A 97 11.07 5.69 1.10
C ALA A 97 12.31 5.35 0.27
N LEU A 98 13.22 4.51 0.79
CA LEU A 98 14.37 4.04 0.03
C LEU A 98 13.96 3.31 -1.25
N THR A 99 13.01 2.37 -1.14
CA THR A 99 12.49 1.66 -2.31
C THR A 99 11.91 2.63 -3.34
N TRP A 100 11.14 3.62 -2.90
CA TRP A 100 10.53 4.61 -3.80
C TRP A 100 11.57 5.45 -4.53
N THR A 101 12.64 5.88 -3.86
CA THR A 101 13.71 6.64 -4.53
C THR A 101 14.39 5.88 -5.67
N ASP A 102 14.40 4.55 -5.60
CA ASP A 102 14.91 3.69 -6.66
C ASP A 102 13.84 3.37 -7.73
N PHE A 103 12.61 3.06 -7.31
CA PHE A 103 11.54 2.58 -8.21
C PHE A 103 10.84 3.71 -9.00
N VAL A 104 10.62 4.89 -8.40
CA VAL A 104 9.78 5.96 -8.97
C VAL A 104 10.29 6.44 -10.33
N PRO A 105 11.62 6.67 -10.53
CA PRO A 105 12.13 7.08 -11.83
C PRO A 105 11.77 6.11 -12.95
N ARG A 106 11.76 4.79 -12.68
CA ARG A 106 11.41 3.77 -13.69
C ARG A 106 9.91 3.67 -13.95
N VAL A 107 9.06 4.07 -12.99
CA VAL A 107 7.62 4.21 -13.22
C VAL A 107 7.31 5.41 -14.10
N HIS A 108 8.05 6.52 -13.93
CA HIS A 108 7.93 7.72 -14.74
C HIS A 108 8.19 7.43 -16.23
N ASP A 109 9.03 6.45 -16.57
CA ASP A 109 9.21 6.00 -17.97
C ASP A 109 7.91 5.51 -18.62
N ASN A 110 6.96 4.98 -17.83
CA ASN A 110 5.63 4.56 -18.30
C ASN A 110 4.58 5.69 -18.21
N TYR A 111 4.84 6.74 -17.43
CA TYR A 111 3.95 7.87 -17.16
C TYR A 111 4.75 9.17 -16.98
N PRO A 112 5.24 9.77 -18.08
CA PRO A 112 6.04 10.98 -18.04
C PRO A 112 5.24 12.24 -17.71
#